data_AF-A0A6A7LIJ6-F1
#
_entry.id   AF-A0A6A7LIJ6-F1
#
_cell.length_a   1.000
_cell.length_b   1.000
_cell.length_c   1.000
_cell.angle_alpha   90.00
_cell.angle_beta   90.00
_cell.angle_gamma   90.00
#
_symmetry.space_group_name_H-M   'P 1'
#
loop_
_entity.id
_entity.type
_entity.pdbx_description
1 polymer ?
#
loop_
_entity_poly.entity_id
_entity_poly.type
_entity_poly.pdbx_seq_one_letter_code
_entity_poly.pdbx_strand_id
1 'polypeptide(L)'
;MSRTGQNKSDRDNQSTRSVMDLTKQSVYVRKRKGKEIGEVEAVNKDTIVIKKGKRSGKYYYIPVDKVEGWDGHDVYLTITEDEAKQFEKKAKPDKSDYFTKDQGYGSEAIESDKKFSDKLPFVRVIKKAD
;
A
#
# COMPACT_ATOMS: atom_id res chain seq x y z
N MET A 1 34.27 32.03 -0.44
CA MET A 1 34.10 30.60 -0.11
C MET A 1 32.64 30.24 -0.35
N SER A 2 32.33 29.76 -1.55
CA SER A 2 30.97 29.37 -1.93
C SER A 2 30.98 27.87 -2.14
N ARG A 3 30.34 27.11 -1.24
CA ARG A 3 30.09 25.67 -1.44
C ARG A 3 28.73 25.52 -2.12
N THR A 4 28.82 25.45 -3.45
CA THR A 4 28.05 24.64 -4.41
C THR A 4 26.86 23.87 -3.84
N GLY A 5 25.66 24.19 -4.36
CA GLY A 5 24.55 23.24 -4.42
C GLY A 5 24.71 22.26 -5.58
N GLN A 6 24.27 21.02 -5.38
CA GLN A 6 24.03 19.90 -6.32
C GLN A 6 23.60 18.72 -5.41
N ASN A 7 22.58 17.89 -5.64
CA ASN A 7 21.91 17.49 -6.87
C ASN A 7 20.46 17.07 -6.59
N LYS A 8 19.53 17.65 -7.36
CA LYS A 8 18.40 16.91 -7.92
C LYS A 8 18.99 15.94 -8.94
N SER A 9 18.74 14.64 -8.78
CA SER A 9 18.99 13.65 -9.82
C SER A 9 17.65 13.17 -10.33
N ASP A 10 17.20 13.80 -11.41
CA ASP A 10 16.17 13.28 -12.29
C ASP A 10 16.60 11.93 -12.88
N ARG A 11 15.64 11.00 -12.94
CA ARG A 11 15.40 9.94 -13.95
C ARG A 11 16.61 9.30 -14.63
N ASP A 12 16.75 7.98 -14.48
CA ASP A 12 16.92 7.13 -15.67
C ASP A 12 16.37 5.71 -15.47
N ASN A 13 15.28 5.47 -16.22
CA ASN A 13 14.91 4.24 -16.90
C ASN A 13 15.46 2.89 -16.38
N GLN A 14 14.69 2.28 -15.48
CA GLN A 14 14.54 0.84 -15.53
C GLN A 14 13.07 0.51 -15.33
N SER A 15 12.50 -0.25 -16.26
CA SER A 15 11.23 -0.96 -16.10
C SER A 15 11.36 -2.00 -14.98
N THR A 16 11.55 -1.55 -13.75
CA THR A 16 11.73 -2.34 -12.55
C THR A 16 10.67 -1.90 -11.56
N ARG A 17 9.72 -2.80 -11.29
CA ARG A 17 8.81 -2.83 -10.13
C ARG A 17 9.22 -1.81 -9.05
N SER A 18 8.80 -0.55 -9.15
CA SER A 18 8.97 0.42 -8.08
C SER A 18 8.11 -0.12 -6.95
N VAL A 19 8.77 -0.73 -5.98
CA VAL A 19 8.12 -1.14 -4.77
C VAL A 19 7.66 0.15 -4.07
N MET A 20 6.35 0.37 -4.08
CA MET A 20 5.74 1.61 -3.59
C MET A 20 5.23 1.41 -2.16
N ASP A 21 5.42 2.43 -1.31
CA ASP A 21 4.85 2.46 0.05
C ASP A 21 3.33 2.61 -0.02
N LEU A 22 2.66 1.46 -0.06
CA LEU A 22 1.21 1.41 0.08
C LEU A 22 0.78 1.63 1.53
N THR A 23 1.68 1.50 2.51
CA THR A 23 1.32 1.78 3.90
C THR A 23 1.02 3.26 4.11
N LYS A 24 0.17 3.58 5.08
CA LYS A 24 -0.29 4.96 5.36
C LYS A 24 -1.12 5.60 4.24
N GLN A 25 -1.35 4.91 3.13
CA GLN A 25 -2.22 5.39 2.06
C GLN A 25 -3.68 5.13 2.41
N SER A 26 -4.55 6.05 2.00
CA SER A 26 -6.00 5.93 2.15
C SER A 26 -6.56 4.93 1.13
N VAL A 27 -7.58 4.19 1.55
CA VAL A 27 -8.19 3.14 0.74
C VAL A 27 -9.66 3.43 0.49
N TYR A 28 -10.04 3.41 -0.79
CA TYR A 28 -11.39 3.68 -1.27
C TYR A 28 -12.02 2.43 -1.86
N VAL A 29 -13.27 2.15 -1.47
CA VAL A 29 -14.09 1.10 -2.11
C VAL A 29 -14.78 1.64 -3.36
N ARG A 30 -15.33 0.79 -4.23
CA ARG A 30 -16.04 1.19 -5.46
C ARG A 30 -15.22 2.16 -6.35
N LYS A 31 -13.93 1.88 -6.54
CA LYS A 31 -13.05 2.70 -7.40
C LYS A 31 -13.00 4.16 -6.92
N ARG A 32 -12.76 5.11 -7.84
CA ARG A 32 -12.54 6.54 -7.54
C ARG A 32 -13.69 7.33 -6.93
N LYS A 33 -14.94 6.88 -7.06
CA LYS A 33 -16.12 7.61 -6.56
C LYS A 33 -16.68 7.05 -5.27
N GLY A 34 -16.05 6.01 -4.72
CA GLY A 34 -16.58 5.43 -3.50
C GLY A 34 -15.98 6.04 -2.25
N LYS A 35 -16.24 5.33 -1.16
CA LYS A 35 -16.03 5.84 0.19
C LYS A 35 -14.68 5.38 0.70
N GLU A 36 -14.00 6.26 1.43
CA GLU A 36 -12.83 5.88 2.20
C GLU A 36 -13.24 4.89 3.29
N ILE A 37 -12.55 3.75 3.35
CA ILE A 37 -12.79 2.72 4.38
C ILE A 37 -11.72 2.72 5.47
N GLY A 38 -10.56 3.32 5.20
CA GLY A 38 -9.46 3.42 6.16
C GLY A 38 -8.12 3.61 5.48
N GLU A 39 -7.06 3.29 6.23
CA GLU A 39 -5.66 3.45 5.85
C GLU A 39 -4.99 2.08 5.80
N VAL A 40 -4.07 1.85 4.86
CA VAL A 40 -3.27 0.62 4.83
C VAL A 40 -2.34 0.56 6.05
N GLU A 41 -2.57 -0.40 6.93
CA GLU A 41 -1.74 -0.68 8.10
C GLU A 41 -0.59 -1.62 7.74
N ALA A 42 -0.88 -2.63 6.93
CA ALA A 42 0.08 -3.66 6.58
C ALA A 42 -0.27 -4.33 5.25
N VAL A 43 0.65 -5.10 4.69
CA VAL A 43 0.51 -5.74 3.39
C VAL A 43 1.35 -7.01 3.34
N ASN A 44 0.93 -7.96 2.54
CA ASN A 44 1.74 -9.09 2.11
C ASN A 44 1.45 -9.39 0.63
N LYS A 45 2.07 -10.43 0.09
CA LYS A 45 1.99 -10.81 -1.33
C LYS A 45 0.56 -10.96 -1.85
N ASP A 46 -0.32 -11.48 -1.02
CA ASP A 46 -1.66 -11.90 -1.42
C ASP A 46 -2.77 -11.04 -0.81
N THR A 47 -2.48 -10.19 0.17
CA THR A 47 -3.46 -9.49 1.00
C THR A 47 -2.94 -8.13 1.47
N ILE A 48 -3.79 -7.12 1.41
CA ILE A 48 -3.58 -5.82 2.04
C ILE A 48 -4.44 -5.71 3.31
N VAL A 49 -3.86 -5.14 4.36
CA VAL A 49 -4.49 -4.98 5.67
C VAL A 49 -4.79 -3.50 5.89
N ILE A 50 -6.07 -3.18 6.06
CA ILE A 50 -6.56 -1.81 6.16
C ILE A 50 -7.09 -1.58 7.56
N LYS A 51 -6.64 -0.55 8.25
CA LYS A 51 -7.16 -0.16 9.55
C LYS A 51 -8.37 0.76 9.38
N LYS A 52 -9.52 0.33 9.89
CA LYS A 52 -10.74 1.14 9.91
C LYS A 52 -10.59 2.26 10.94
N GLY A 53 -10.34 3.48 10.48
CA GLY A 53 -10.26 4.68 11.32
C GLY A 53 -9.10 4.67 12.33
N LYS A 54 -8.86 5.83 12.96
CA LYS A 54 -7.70 6.01 13.86
C LYS A 54 -7.84 5.27 15.21
N ARG A 55 -9.07 5.02 15.69
CA ARG A 55 -9.35 4.49 17.04
C ARG A 55 -10.11 3.15 17.09
N SER A 56 -10.63 2.64 15.97
CA SER A 56 -11.58 1.51 16.04
C SER A 56 -10.93 0.13 16.24
N GLY A 57 -9.61 0.00 16.04
CA GLY A 57 -8.90 -1.27 16.24
C GLY A 57 -9.39 -2.42 15.34
N LYS A 58 -10.13 -2.11 14.28
CA LYS A 58 -10.66 -3.06 13.30
C LYS A 58 -9.78 -3.05 12.06
N TYR A 59 -9.50 -4.22 11.52
CA TYR A 59 -8.64 -4.42 10.36
C TYR A 59 -9.40 -5.14 9.26
N TYR A 60 -9.24 -4.74 8.01
CA TYR A 60 -9.77 -5.44 6.84
C TYR A 60 -8.64 -6.14 6.11
N TYR A 61 -8.74 -7.46 5.99
CA TYR A 61 -7.76 -8.27 5.27
C TYR A 61 -8.25 -8.52 3.85
N ILE A 62 -8.00 -7.54 2.97
CA ILE A 62 -8.51 -7.54 1.60
C ILE A 62 -7.51 -8.27 0.69
N PRO A 63 -7.93 -9.34 -0.03
CA PRO A 63 -7.06 -9.99 -0.98
C PRO A 63 -6.69 -9.05 -2.14
N VAL A 64 -5.46 -9.16 -2.64
CA VAL A 64 -4.92 -8.29 -3.70
C VAL A 64 -5.72 -8.35 -5.00
N ASP A 65 -6.40 -9.47 -5.26
CA ASP A 65 -7.32 -9.64 -6.40
C ASP A 65 -8.49 -8.65 -6.37
N LYS A 66 -8.85 -8.16 -5.18
CA LYS A 66 -9.91 -7.15 -4.98
C LYS A 66 -9.38 -5.72 -5.05
N VAL A 67 -8.08 -5.55 -5.25
CA VAL A 67 -7.44 -4.24 -5.42
C VAL A 67 -7.48 -3.88 -6.90
N GLU A 68 -8.13 -2.77 -7.22
CA GLU A 68 -8.16 -2.25 -8.59
C GLU A 68 -6.79 -1.71 -9.00
N GLY A 69 -6.19 -0.93 -8.11
CA GLY A 69 -4.90 -0.29 -8.34
C GLY A 69 -4.64 0.86 -7.40
N TRP A 70 -3.50 1.51 -7.60
CA TRP A 70 -3.05 2.67 -6.85
C TRP A 70 -2.69 3.80 -7.81
N ASP A 71 -3.08 5.04 -7.51
CA ASP A 71 -2.85 6.19 -8.43
C ASP A 71 -1.61 7.03 -8.12
N GLY A 72 -0.82 6.65 -7.11
CA GLY A 72 0.27 7.47 -6.59
C GLY A 72 -0.02 8.04 -5.20
N HIS A 73 -1.29 8.13 -4.85
CA HIS A 73 -1.77 8.68 -3.59
C HIS A 73 -2.66 7.67 -2.89
N ASP A 74 -3.71 7.19 -3.56
CA ASP A 74 -4.75 6.39 -2.92
C ASP A 74 -4.86 4.99 -3.52
N VAL A 75 -5.24 4.02 -2.68
CA VAL A 75 -5.51 2.64 -3.11
C VAL A 75 -7.00 2.49 -3.37
N TYR A 76 -7.35 1.91 -4.51
CA TYR A 76 -8.73 1.69 -4.91
C TYR A 76 -9.05 0.21 -4.94
N LEU A 77 -10.20 -0.14 -4.38
CA LEU A 77 -10.74 -1.49 -4.38
C LEU A 77 -11.89 -1.60 -5.37
N THR A 78 -12.02 -2.80 -5.97
CA THR A 78 -13.14 -3.14 -6.84
C THR A 78 -14.41 -3.48 -6.05
N ILE A 79 -14.25 -3.89 -4.80
CA ILE A 79 -15.34 -4.29 -3.90
C ILE A 79 -16.04 -3.11 -3.23
N THR A 80 -17.18 -3.39 -2.60
CA THR A 80 -17.97 -2.43 -1.79
C THR A 80 -17.59 -2.42 -0.31
N GLU A 81 -18.08 -1.42 0.45
CA GLU A 81 -17.88 -1.38 1.92
C GLU A 81 -18.47 -2.62 2.60
N ASP A 82 -19.59 -3.13 2.10
CA ASP A 82 -20.26 -4.30 2.66
C ASP A 82 -19.44 -5.58 2.46
N GLU A 83 -18.91 -5.78 1.26
CA GLU A 83 -17.96 -6.86 0.99
C GLU A 83 -16.70 -6.71 1.83
N ALA A 84 -16.15 -5.50 1.98
CA ALA A 84 -14.99 -5.27 2.82
C ALA A 84 -15.23 -5.68 4.29
N LYS A 85 -16.45 -5.52 4.82
CA LYS A 85 -16.81 -5.96 6.18
C LYS A 85 -16.73 -7.48 6.36
N GLN A 86 -16.91 -8.26 5.29
CA GLN A 86 -16.75 -9.72 5.35
C GLN A 86 -15.29 -10.12 5.63
N PHE A 87 -14.34 -9.24 5.31
CA PHE A 87 -12.91 -9.41 5.58
C PHE A 87 -12.46 -8.72 6.89
N GLU A 88 -13.40 -8.25 7.72
CA GLU A 88 -13.08 -7.62 9.01
C GLU A 88 -12.51 -8.63 10.00
N LYS A 89 -11.35 -8.31 10.57
CA LYS A 89 -10.72 -9.03 11.67
C LYS A 89 -10.33 -8.05 12.78
N LYS A 90 -10.40 -8.52 14.03
CA LYS A 90 -9.93 -7.77 15.21
C LYS A 90 -8.45 -8.02 15.53
N ALA A 91 -7.85 -9.03 14.90
CA ALA A 91 -6.43 -9.33 15.05
C ALA A 91 -5.58 -8.29 14.33
N LYS A 92 -4.48 -7.87 14.96
CA LYS A 92 -3.46 -7.05 14.30
C LYS A 92 -2.65 -7.92 13.34
N PRO A 93 -2.15 -7.35 12.24
CA PRO A 93 -1.21 -8.05 11.37
C PRO A 93 0.09 -8.36 12.12
N ASP A 94 0.57 -9.60 12.01
CA ASP A 94 1.85 -10.02 12.56
C ASP A 94 2.99 -9.51 11.67
N LYS A 95 4.07 -9.01 12.25
CA LYS A 95 5.23 -8.46 11.51
C LYS A 95 6.04 -9.54 10.77
N SER A 96 5.83 -10.81 11.09
CA SER A 96 6.51 -11.96 10.45
C SER A 96 5.89 -12.29 9.10
N ASP A 97 4.56 -12.20 9.01
CA ASP A 97 3.77 -12.52 7.82
C ASP A 97 3.38 -11.29 7.00
N TYR A 98 3.25 -10.14 7.65
CA TYR A 98 2.84 -8.89 7.04
C TYR A 98 3.89 -7.82 7.24
N PHE A 99 4.05 -7.03 6.22
CA PHE A 99 4.83 -5.82 6.31
C PHE A 99 3.99 -4.68 6.84
N THR A 100 4.34 -4.19 8.02
CA THR A 100 3.55 -3.16 8.73
C THR A 100 4.08 -1.75 8.43
N LYS A 101 3.22 -0.74 8.56
CA LYS A 101 3.58 0.68 8.37
C LYS A 101 4.69 1.21 9.28
N ASP A 102 4.95 0.50 10.37
CA ASP A 102 6.03 0.76 11.32
C ASP A 102 7.39 0.42 10.72
N GLN A 103 7.43 -0.56 9.80
CA GLN A 103 8.64 -0.93 9.07
C GLN A 103 8.85 -0.02 7.85
N GLY A 104 7.77 0.46 7.22
CA GLY A 104 7.76 1.44 6.11
C GLY A 104 8.40 0.92 4.82
N TYR A 105 7.77 1.07 3.66
CA TYR A 105 8.43 0.67 2.40
C TYR A 105 9.49 1.72 2.06
N GLY A 106 10.69 1.54 2.59
CA GLY A 106 11.89 2.22 2.12
C GLY A 106 12.63 1.32 1.15
N SER A 107 13.30 1.92 0.17
CA SER A 107 14.32 1.23 -0.64
C SER A 107 15.27 0.43 0.26
N GLU A 108 15.61 0.94 1.46
CA GLU A 108 16.42 0.25 2.47
C GLU A 108 15.88 -1.12 2.92
N ALA A 109 14.57 -1.28 3.09
CA ALA A 109 13.97 -2.57 3.51
C ALA A 109 13.96 -3.59 2.36
N ILE A 110 13.83 -3.11 1.12
CA ILE A 110 13.84 -3.92 -0.10
C ILE A 110 15.29 -4.27 -0.50
N GLU A 111 16.22 -3.36 -0.25
CA GLU A 111 17.66 -3.52 -0.50
C GLU A 111 18.31 -4.46 0.51
N SER A 112 17.90 -4.41 1.79
CA SER A 112 18.46 -5.29 2.83
C SER A 112 18.09 -6.76 2.64
N ASP A 113 16.95 -7.06 2.01
CA ASP A 113 16.46 -8.44 1.95
C ASP A 113 15.79 -8.72 0.60
N LYS A 114 16.49 -9.35 -0.34
CA LYS A 114 15.92 -9.72 -1.65
C LYS A 114 14.61 -10.51 -1.54
N LYS A 115 14.45 -11.32 -0.47
CA LYS A 115 13.22 -12.08 -0.18
C LYS A 115 12.06 -11.17 0.22
N PHE A 116 12.32 -9.92 0.59
CA PHE A 116 11.31 -8.92 0.89
C PHE A 116 10.46 -8.60 -0.33
N SER A 117 11.10 -8.43 -1.50
CA SER A 117 10.39 -8.11 -2.75
C SER A 117 9.38 -9.19 -3.17
N ASP A 118 9.61 -10.45 -2.80
CA ASP A 118 8.69 -11.57 -3.06
C ASP A 118 7.46 -11.58 -2.14
N LYS A 119 7.52 -10.89 -0.99
CA LYS A 119 6.45 -10.83 0.01
C LYS A 119 5.50 -9.65 -0.20
N LEU A 120 5.68 -8.87 -1.26
CA LEU A 120 4.92 -7.65 -1.49
C LEU A 120 3.77 -7.87 -2.47
N PRO A 121 2.62 -7.21 -2.25
CA PRO A 121 1.50 -7.30 -3.16
C PRO A 121 1.86 -6.64 -4.49
N PHE A 122 1.51 -7.30 -5.59
CA PHE A 122 1.56 -6.66 -6.90
C PHE A 122 0.30 -5.83 -7.11
N VAL A 123 0.40 -4.51 -6.87
CA VAL A 123 -0.69 -3.57 -7.15
C VAL A 123 -0.37 -2.81 -8.43
N ARG A 124 -1.35 -2.76 -9.34
CA ARG A 124 -1.21 -2.03 -10.61
C ARG A 124 -1.27 -0.53 -10.37
N VAL A 125 -0.37 0.22 -11.00
CA VAL A 125 -0.44 1.69 -11.00
C VAL A 125 -1.51 2.13 -12.02
N ILE A 126 -2.50 2.88 -11.56
CA ILE A 126 -3.58 3.41 -12.41
C ILE A 126 -3.40 4.91 -12.61
N LYS A 127 -3.41 5.38 -13.87
CA LYS A 127 -3.35 6.82 -14.13
C LYS A 127 -4.66 7.48 -13.78
N LYS A 128 -4.62 8.56 -12.98
CA LYS A 128 -5.74 9.47 -12.83
C LYS A 128 -6.11 10.03 -14.21
N ALA A 129 -7.15 9.46 -14.83
CA ALA A 129 -7.84 10.08 -15.97
C ALA A 129 -8.18 11.53 -15.58
N ASP A 130 -7.56 12.45 -16.32
CA ASP A 130 -7.72 13.90 -16.25
C ASP A 130 -9.18 14.30 -16.55
#